data_AF-A0A7X6RUE6-F1
#
_entry.id   AF-A0A7X6RUE6-F1
#
_cell.length_a   1.000
_cell.length_b   1.000
_cell.length_c   1.000
_cell.angle_alpha   90.00
_cell.angle_beta   90.00
_cell.angle_gamma   90.00
#
_symmetry.space_group_name_H-M   'P 1'
#
loop_
_entity.id
_entity.type
_entity.pdbx_description
1 polymer ?
#
loop_
_entity_poly.entity_id
_entity_poly.type
_entity_poly.pdbx_seq_one_letter_code
_entity_poly.pdbx_strand_id
1 'polypeptide(L)'
;MLSAPSSSFGTVRASVLKVFAAIGVATLAATSTVNVASAAVRTPEPGATIEPAAGSVVGVAMPLTVTFDKPVADRDAAQSSLQISSPHTPTGTFSWLSDDVMQWKPDQFWPAHSTISVSAGGAKTSFETGSQVLGVADIDAHTFTVSIDGAVARTMPASMGKPKHPTPVGTFTALAKEPVVVMDSRTIGIPLSDPEGYKLTVYDAVRVTWGGVYVHGAPWSVGSQGYANVSHGCINLSPDNADWYFNTVHVGDPIVVQS
;
A
#
# COMPACT_ATOMS: atom_id res chain seq x y z
N MET A 1 23.11 92.34 22.89
CA MET A 1 21.84 91.81 22.35
C MET A 1 22.15 90.46 21.71
N LEU A 2 21.57 89.39 22.31
CA LEU A 2 21.29 88.00 21.85
C LEU A 2 22.07 87.41 20.64
N SER A 3 22.45 86.13 20.54
CA SER A 3 22.38 84.91 21.36
C SER A 3 23.22 83.84 20.63
N ALA A 4 23.75 82.85 21.38
CA ALA A 4 24.38 81.61 20.90
C ALA A 4 23.31 80.56 20.44
N PRO A 5 23.55 79.23 20.23
CA PRO A 5 24.78 78.41 20.38
C PRO A 5 25.00 77.16 19.44
N SER A 6 26.13 76.45 19.69
CA SER A 6 26.43 74.99 19.68
C SER A 6 26.23 74.10 18.42
N SER A 7 26.96 73.00 18.16
CA SER A 7 27.77 72.06 18.98
C SER A 7 28.69 71.15 18.12
N SER A 8 29.65 70.50 18.79
CA SER A 8 30.80 69.67 18.33
C SER A 8 30.50 68.16 18.18
N PHE A 9 31.35 67.44 17.42
CA PHE A 9 31.75 66.04 17.67
C PHE A 9 33.20 65.80 17.22
N GLY A 10 33.98 65.05 18.02
CA GLY A 10 35.40 64.75 17.78
C GLY A 10 35.72 63.27 17.53
N THR A 11 37.01 62.95 17.34
CA THR A 11 37.55 61.58 17.42
C THR A 11 39.03 61.62 17.81
N VAL A 12 39.45 60.68 18.66
CA VAL A 12 40.81 60.51 19.21
C VAL A 12 41.24 59.05 19.01
N ARG A 13 42.50 58.78 18.67
CA ARG A 13 43.39 57.86 19.42
C ARG A 13 44.83 57.78 18.88
N ALA A 14 45.74 57.73 19.85
CA ALA A 14 47.20 57.68 19.75
C ALA A 14 47.74 56.23 19.76
N SER A 15 49.02 56.05 19.42
CA SER A 15 49.69 54.76 19.33
C SER A 15 50.99 54.67 20.16
N VAL A 16 51.22 53.45 20.68
CA VAL A 16 52.46 52.74 21.05
C VAL A 16 53.22 53.10 22.34
N LEU A 17 53.30 52.11 23.26
CA LEU A 17 54.55 51.73 23.94
C LEU A 17 54.56 50.21 24.21
N LYS A 18 55.70 49.57 23.94
CA LYS A 18 56.08 48.17 24.28
C LYS A 18 56.79 48.20 25.67
N VAL A 19 56.99 47.16 26.51
CA VAL A 19 57.06 45.71 26.34
C VAL A 19 57.24 44.99 27.72
N PHE A 20 56.95 43.67 27.72
CA PHE A 20 57.35 42.52 28.58
C PHE A 20 57.11 42.45 30.10
N ALA A 21 56.24 41.51 30.48
CA ALA A 21 56.37 40.65 31.67
C ALA A 21 56.00 39.21 31.29
N ALA A 22 56.90 38.26 31.54
CA ALA A 22 56.70 36.84 31.30
C ALA A 22 55.93 36.20 32.47
N ILE A 23 54.80 35.56 32.19
CA ILE A 23 54.08 34.70 33.13
C ILE A 23 53.99 33.31 32.49
N GLY A 24 54.64 32.33 33.11
CA GLY A 24 54.52 30.93 32.74
C GLY A 24 53.13 30.41 33.12
N VAL A 25 52.36 30.00 32.12
CA VAL A 25 51.09 29.30 32.32
C VAL A 25 51.39 27.80 32.26
N ALA A 26 51.25 27.12 33.40
CA ALA A 26 51.19 25.66 33.44
C ALA A 26 49.83 25.23 32.87
N THR A 27 49.81 24.72 31.64
CA THR A 27 48.62 24.10 31.03
C THR A 27 48.38 22.73 31.65
N LEU A 28 47.36 22.63 32.52
CA LEU A 28 46.76 21.34 32.86
C LEU A 28 45.99 20.84 31.62
N ALA A 29 46.51 19.81 30.95
CA ALA A 29 45.77 19.11 29.91
C ALA A 29 44.68 18.26 30.59
N ALA A 30 43.46 18.77 30.68
CA ALA A 30 42.31 17.96 31.01
C ALA A 30 42.03 17.02 29.82
N THR A 31 42.40 15.74 29.97
CA THR A 31 41.97 14.68 29.06
C THR A 31 40.46 14.51 29.20
N SER A 32 39.70 15.17 28.34
CA SER A 32 38.28 14.88 28.16
C SER A 32 38.18 13.56 27.41
N THR A 33 37.71 12.51 28.08
CA THR A 33 37.34 11.26 27.42
C THR A 33 36.10 11.53 26.58
N VAL A 34 36.29 11.68 25.27
CA VAL A 34 35.17 11.71 24.33
C VAL A 34 34.56 10.31 24.35
N ASN A 35 33.39 10.14 24.96
CA ASN A 35 32.60 8.93 24.77
C ASN A 35 32.18 8.90 23.30
N VAL A 36 32.91 8.15 22.49
CA VAL A 36 32.44 7.75 21.17
C VAL A 36 31.27 6.80 21.44
N ALA A 37 30.05 7.33 21.36
CA ALA A 37 28.87 6.49 21.25
C ALA A 37 29.09 5.61 20.02
N SER A 38 29.27 4.31 20.24
CA SER A 38 29.29 3.34 19.15
C SER A 38 27.93 3.42 18.49
N ALA A 39 27.84 4.02 17.31
CA ALA A 39 26.68 3.83 16.46
C ALA A 39 26.59 2.32 16.23
N ALA A 40 25.56 1.68 16.79
CA ALA A 40 25.33 0.27 16.56
C ALA A 40 25.33 0.05 15.05
N VAL A 41 26.32 -0.70 14.56
CA VAL A 41 26.29 -1.23 13.20
C VAL A 41 25.01 -2.04 13.16
N ARG A 42 23.99 -1.55 12.45
CA ARG A 42 22.80 -2.35 12.17
C ARG A 42 23.32 -3.63 11.55
N THR A 43 23.20 -4.72 12.28
CA THR A 43 23.52 -6.05 11.77
C THR A 43 22.63 -6.22 10.54
N PRO A 44 23.14 -6.73 9.41
CA PRO A 44 22.27 -7.10 8.30
C PRO A 44 21.18 -8.00 8.88
N GLU A 45 19.94 -7.53 8.79
CA GLU A 45 18.75 -8.31 9.14
C GLU A 45 18.76 -9.63 8.33
N PRO A 46 18.03 -10.66 8.80
CA PRO A 46 18.00 -11.98 8.19
C PRO A 46 17.65 -11.91 6.70
N GLY A 47 17.92 -12.98 5.95
CA GLY A 47 17.40 -13.09 4.59
C GLY A 47 15.91 -12.73 4.60
N ALA A 48 15.52 -11.93 3.62
CA ALA A 48 14.15 -11.49 3.46
C ALA A 48 13.68 -11.86 2.05
N THR A 49 12.42 -12.21 1.94
CA THR A 49 11.75 -12.37 0.65
C THR A 49 10.79 -11.21 0.47
N ILE A 50 10.83 -10.57 -0.69
CA ILE A 50 9.95 -9.45 -1.02
C ILE A 50 8.99 -9.91 -2.12
N GLU A 51 7.70 -9.68 -1.88
CA GLU A 51 6.66 -9.73 -2.89
C GLU A 51 6.21 -8.30 -3.24
N PRO A 52 5.92 -7.99 -4.52
CA PRO A 52 5.90 -8.89 -5.67
C PRO A 52 7.27 -9.46 -6.10
N ALA A 53 7.23 -10.67 -6.66
CA ALA A 53 8.42 -11.37 -7.14
C ALA A 53 9.08 -10.64 -8.32
N ALA A 54 10.39 -10.85 -8.47
CA ALA A 54 11.16 -10.20 -9.52
C ALA A 54 10.61 -10.52 -10.92
N GLY A 55 10.42 -9.48 -11.74
CA GLY A 55 9.89 -9.59 -13.11
C GLY A 55 8.39 -9.86 -13.22
N SER A 56 7.65 -9.88 -12.10
CA SER A 56 6.19 -10.00 -12.15
C SER A 56 5.53 -8.73 -12.68
N VAL A 57 4.38 -8.90 -13.36
CA VAL A 57 3.48 -7.80 -13.75
C VAL A 57 2.26 -7.86 -12.84
N VAL A 58 1.99 -6.77 -12.13
CA VAL A 58 0.93 -6.66 -11.14
C VAL A 58 0.04 -5.44 -11.41
N GLY A 59 -1.12 -5.39 -10.75
CA GLY A 59 -1.99 -4.23 -10.81
C GLY A 59 -1.48 -3.05 -9.99
N VAL A 60 -2.04 -1.87 -10.25
CA VAL A 60 -1.53 -0.60 -9.70
C VAL A 60 -1.83 -0.37 -8.22
N ALA A 61 -2.61 -1.24 -7.58
CA ALA A 61 -2.92 -1.20 -6.13
C ALA A 61 -2.22 -2.33 -5.36
N MET A 62 -1.21 -2.97 -5.94
CA MET A 62 -0.48 -4.09 -5.33
C MET A 62 0.28 -3.63 -4.08
N PRO A 63 0.05 -4.24 -2.89
CA PRO A 63 0.88 -4.01 -1.72
C PRO A 63 2.26 -4.67 -1.86
N LEU A 64 3.22 -4.19 -1.08
CA LEU A 64 4.52 -4.83 -0.90
C LEU A 64 4.48 -5.67 0.37
N THR A 65 4.97 -6.91 0.30
CA THR A 65 5.10 -7.77 1.49
C THR A 65 6.55 -8.18 1.64
N VAL A 66 7.10 -8.02 2.84
CA VAL A 66 8.45 -8.41 3.22
C VAL A 66 8.33 -9.49 4.29
N THR A 67 8.77 -10.70 3.96
CA THR A 67 8.84 -11.82 4.90
C THR A 67 10.29 -11.99 5.33
N PHE A 68 10.56 -11.85 6.62
CA PHE A 68 11.88 -12.01 7.22
C PHE A 68 12.09 -13.47 7.65
N ASP A 69 13.32 -14.01 7.57
CA ASP A 69 13.59 -15.40 7.97
C ASP A 69 13.32 -15.69 9.46
N LYS A 70 13.16 -14.64 10.28
CA LYS A 70 12.95 -14.71 11.73
C LYS A 70 11.97 -13.62 12.18
N PRO A 71 11.31 -13.80 13.34
CA PRO A 71 10.54 -12.75 13.99
C PRO A 71 11.36 -11.47 14.19
N VAL A 72 10.76 -10.33 13.84
CA VAL A 72 11.40 -9.01 13.90
C VAL A 72 11.19 -8.39 15.27
N ALA A 73 12.29 -8.15 16.00
CA ALA A 73 12.25 -7.50 17.30
C ALA A 73 12.12 -5.97 17.19
N ASP A 74 12.85 -5.35 16.25
CA ASP A 74 12.83 -3.90 16.00
C ASP A 74 12.04 -3.59 14.72
N ARG A 75 10.73 -3.43 14.89
CA ARG A 75 9.80 -3.18 13.78
C ARG A 75 10.03 -1.83 13.11
N ASP A 76 10.49 -0.81 13.84
CA ASP A 76 10.76 0.52 13.30
C ASP A 76 12.02 0.51 12.41
N ALA A 77 13.05 -0.22 12.83
CA ALA A 77 14.24 -0.43 12.01
C ALA A 77 13.92 -1.21 10.72
N ALA A 78 13.07 -2.25 10.81
CA ALA A 78 12.61 -3.02 9.65
C ALA A 78 11.81 -2.16 8.66
N GLN A 79 10.86 -1.36 9.14
CA GLN A 79 10.10 -0.41 8.31
C GLN A 79 11.04 0.62 7.65
N SER A 80 11.99 1.17 8.40
CA SER A 80 12.99 2.11 7.88
C SER A 80 13.94 1.50 6.85
N SER A 81 14.04 0.17 6.79
CA SER A 81 14.86 -0.53 5.79
C SER A 81 14.21 -0.58 4.41
N LEU A 82 12.88 -0.35 4.31
CA LEU A 82 12.16 -0.35 3.04
C LEU A 82 12.54 0.89 2.22
N GLN A 83 13.08 0.64 1.04
CA GLN A 83 13.39 1.65 0.04
C GLN A 83 12.64 1.29 -1.25
N ILE A 84 11.95 2.28 -1.81
CA ILE A 84 11.14 2.14 -3.01
C ILE A 84 11.58 3.20 -4.02
N SER A 85 11.86 2.78 -5.25
CA SER A 85 12.12 3.67 -6.37
C SER A 85 11.15 3.38 -7.51
N SER A 86 10.48 4.43 -7.99
CA SER A 86 9.54 4.41 -9.10
C SER A 86 9.47 5.81 -9.73
N PRO A 87 8.87 5.99 -10.92
CA PRO A 87 8.67 7.32 -11.50
C PRO A 87 7.92 8.28 -10.56
N HIS A 88 6.96 7.77 -9.80
CA HIS A 88 6.26 8.48 -8.73
C HIS A 88 5.92 7.52 -7.59
N THR A 89 6.67 7.60 -6.48
CA THR A 89 6.44 6.73 -5.33
C THR A 89 5.31 7.29 -4.47
N PRO A 90 4.18 6.59 -4.34
CA PRO A 90 3.10 7.02 -3.46
C PRO A 90 3.51 6.90 -1.99
N THR A 91 2.83 7.64 -1.11
CA THR A 91 2.88 7.34 0.32
C THR A 91 2.23 5.98 0.59
N GLY A 92 2.46 5.43 1.78
CA GLY A 92 1.81 4.19 2.16
C GLY A 92 1.87 3.92 3.64
N THR A 93 1.08 2.94 4.03
CA THR A 93 0.86 2.55 5.42
C THR A 93 1.46 1.17 5.67
N PHE A 94 2.19 1.03 6.78
CA PHE A 94 2.70 -0.26 7.22
C PHE A 94 1.68 -1.02 8.07
N SER A 95 1.64 -2.33 7.89
CA SER A 95 0.96 -3.27 8.77
C SER A 95 1.85 -4.50 9.01
N TRP A 96 1.69 -5.14 10.17
CA TRP A 96 2.36 -6.39 10.48
C TRP A 96 1.32 -7.50 10.42
N LEU A 97 1.48 -8.42 9.47
CA LEU A 97 0.55 -9.55 9.28
C LEU A 97 0.87 -10.71 10.24
N SER A 98 2.14 -10.80 10.65
CA SER A 98 2.66 -11.70 11.69
C SER A 98 3.92 -11.06 12.31
N ASP A 99 4.62 -11.77 13.18
CA ASP A 99 5.85 -11.25 13.81
C ASP A 99 7.04 -11.15 12.84
N ASP A 100 6.95 -11.79 11.69
CA ASP A 100 7.98 -11.90 10.64
C ASP A 100 7.50 -11.43 9.26
N VAL A 101 6.25 -10.96 9.12
CA VAL A 101 5.69 -10.48 7.85
C VAL A 101 5.23 -9.03 8.00
N MET A 102 5.95 -8.14 7.34
CA MET A 102 5.62 -6.73 7.19
C MET A 102 4.96 -6.49 5.84
N GLN A 103 3.83 -5.80 5.81
CA GLN A 103 3.19 -5.31 4.60
C GLN A 103 3.26 -3.79 4.55
N TRP A 104 3.55 -3.25 3.38
CA TRP A 104 3.39 -1.84 3.06
C TRP A 104 2.34 -1.71 1.97
N LYS A 105 1.25 -1.00 2.26
CA LYS A 105 0.16 -0.75 1.32
C LYS A 105 0.24 0.69 0.82
N PRO A 106 0.27 0.93 -0.50
CA PRO A 106 0.28 2.28 -1.02
C PRO A 106 -1.07 2.98 -0.74
N ASP A 107 -1.03 4.24 -0.33
CA ASP A 107 -2.24 5.05 -0.06
C ASP A 107 -2.87 5.56 -1.36
N GLN A 108 -2.09 5.63 -2.43
CA GLN A 108 -2.47 5.99 -3.80
C GLN A 108 -1.91 4.97 -4.77
N PHE A 109 -2.50 4.81 -5.95
CA PHE A 109 -2.02 3.81 -6.90
C PHE A 109 -0.58 4.07 -7.35
N TRP A 110 0.15 3.00 -7.59
CA TRP A 110 1.39 3.05 -8.35
C TRP A 110 1.14 3.67 -9.73
N PRO A 111 2.14 4.33 -10.34
CA PRO A 111 2.04 4.71 -11.74
C PRO A 111 1.85 3.44 -12.58
N ALA A 112 0.91 3.46 -13.51
CA ALA A 112 0.72 2.37 -14.48
C ALA A 112 1.93 2.27 -15.43
N HIS A 113 2.10 1.12 -16.08
CA HIS A 113 3.14 0.88 -17.10
C HIS A 113 4.55 1.24 -16.62
N SER A 114 4.87 0.92 -15.36
CA SER A 114 6.08 1.41 -14.68
C SER A 114 6.84 0.29 -14.00
N THR A 115 8.17 0.39 -14.02
CA THR A 115 9.04 -0.46 -13.22
C THR A 115 9.17 0.09 -11.80
N ILE A 116 8.92 -0.76 -10.81
CA ILE A 116 9.09 -0.47 -9.40
C ILE A 116 10.29 -1.27 -8.89
N SER A 117 11.23 -0.62 -8.23
CA SER A 117 12.38 -1.24 -7.58
C SER A 117 12.24 -1.14 -6.06
N VAL A 118 12.39 -2.27 -5.36
CA VAL A 118 12.21 -2.34 -3.92
C VAL A 118 13.42 -3.01 -3.27
N SER A 119 13.84 -2.49 -2.13
CA SER A 119 14.78 -3.19 -1.24
C SER A 119 14.37 -3.07 0.21
N ALA A 120 14.47 -4.15 0.97
CA ALA A 120 14.18 -4.20 2.40
C ALA A 120 14.93 -5.38 3.03
N GLY A 121 15.40 -5.25 4.27
CA GLY A 121 16.10 -6.35 4.96
C GLY A 121 17.28 -6.96 4.18
N GLY A 122 17.99 -6.16 3.36
CA GLY A 122 19.09 -6.65 2.51
C GLY A 122 18.66 -7.34 1.20
N ALA A 123 17.37 -7.66 1.03
CA ALA A 123 16.83 -8.20 -0.20
C ALA A 123 16.49 -7.09 -1.22
N LYS A 124 16.46 -7.46 -2.50
CA LYS A 124 16.07 -6.58 -3.62
C LYS A 124 15.15 -7.32 -4.58
N THR A 125 14.16 -6.61 -5.08
CA THR A 125 13.30 -7.08 -6.17
C THR A 125 12.96 -5.91 -7.09
N SER A 126 12.53 -6.22 -8.30
CA SER A 126 11.90 -5.25 -9.19
C SER A 126 10.77 -5.92 -9.95
N PHE A 127 9.64 -5.24 -10.04
CA PHE A 127 8.44 -5.70 -10.72
C PHE A 127 7.87 -4.58 -11.59
N GLU A 128 6.90 -4.91 -12.42
CA GLU A 128 6.23 -3.97 -13.30
C GLU A 128 4.76 -3.82 -12.92
N THR A 129 4.23 -2.61 -13.07
CA THR A 129 2.80 -2.37 -13.07
C THR A 129 2.27 -2.43 -14.50
N GLY A 130 1.17 -3.15 -14.70
CA GLY A 130 0.44 -3.14 -15.97
C GLY A 130 -0.35 -1.84 -16.17
N SER A 131 -1.36 -1.91 -17.05
CA SER A 131 -2.41 -0.89 -17.10
C SER A 131 -3.09 -0.72 -15.75
N GLN A 132 -3.61 0.47 -15.48
CA GLN A 132 -4.56 0.66 -14.39
C GLN A 132 -5.91 0.05 -14.81
N VAL A 133 -6.19 -1.17 -14.35
CA VAL A 133 -7.51 -1.80 -14.51
C VAL A 133 -8.32 -1.58 -13.23
N LEU A 134 -9.25 -0.63 -13.26
CA LEU A 134 -10.09 -0.30 -12.12
C LEU A 134 -11.49 -0.89 -12.29
N GLY A 135 -11.88 -1.78 -11.38
CA GLY A 135 -13.26 -2.27 -11.27
C GLY A 135 -14.05 -1.48 -10.22
N VAL A 136 -15.21 -0.96 -10.59
CA VAL A 136 -16.13 -0.25 -9.68
C VAL A 136 -17.45 -0.99 -9.65
N ALA A 137 -17.78 -1.61 -8.51
CA ALA A 137 -19.08 -2.18 -8.23
C ALA A 137 -19.97 -1.13 -7.56
N ASP A 138 -21.09 -0.81 -8.21
CA ASP A 138 -22.06 0.17 -7.74
C ASP A 138 -23.34 -0.56 -7.31
N ILE A 139 -23.57 -0.59 -5.99
CA ILE A 139 -24.64 -1.36 -5.34
C ILE A 139 -26.02 -0.89 -5.79
N ASP A 140 -26.22 0.42 -5.91
CA ASP A 140 -27.51 1.02 -6.22
C ASP A 140 -27.80 1.00 -7.72
N ALA A 141 -26.77 1.16 -8.57
CA ALA A 141 -26.92 1.05 -10.02
C ALA A 141 -26.93 -0.40 -10.53
N HIS A 142 -26.59 -1.39 -9.68
CA HIS A 142 -26.46 -2.80 -10.06
C HIS A 142 -25.45 -3.02 -11.21
N THR A 143 -24.33 -2.30 -11.18
CA THR A 143 -23.30 -2.40 -12.23
C THR A 143 -21.93 -2.73 -11.68
N PHE A 144 -21.11 -3.33 -12.54
CA PHE A 144 -19.68 -3.43 -12.37
C PHE A 144 -19.01 -2.78 -13.58
N THR A 145 -18.44 -1.59 -13.37
CA THR A 145 -17.78 -0.83 -14.44
C THR A 145 -16.28 -1.02 -14.36
N VAL A 146 -15.67 -1.45 -15.46
CA VAL A 146 -14.22 -1.61 -15.58
C VAL A 146 -13.66 -0.54 -16.51
N SER A 147 -12.70 0.22 -16.00
CA SER A 147 -11.89 1.14 -16.79
C SER A 147 -10.46 0.66 -16.90
N ILE A 148 -9.84 0.94 -18.05
CA ILE A 148 -8.44 0.62 -18.34
C ILE A 148 -7.76 1.95 -18.69
N ASP A 149 -6.74 2.32 -17.91
CA ASP A 149 -5.99 3.57 -18.07
C ASP A 149 -6.91 4.81 -18.13
N GLY A 150 -7.96 4.80 -17.30
CA GLY A 150 -8.93 5.89 -17.17
C GLY A 150 -10.07 5.88 -18.21
N ALA A 151 -10.01 5.03 -19.24
CA ALA A 151 -11.08 4.87 -20.21
C ALA A 151 -12.02 3.72 -19.83
N VAL A 152 -13.34 3.95 -19.83
CA VAL A 152 -14.31 2.89 -19.56
C VAL A 152 -14.24 1.84 -20.67
N ALA A 153 -13.89 0.61 -20.30
CA ALA A 153 -13.80 -0.53 -21.20
C ALA A 153 -15.10 -1.32 -21.26
N ARG A 154 -15.76 -1.53 -20.10
CA ARG A 154 -17.08 -2.16 -20.00
C ARG A 154 -17.87 -1.65 -18.81
N THR A 155 -19.17 -1.48 -19.00
CA THR A 155 -20.15 -1.38 -17.91
C THR A 155 -21.01 -2.64 -17.95
N MET A 156 -20.85 -3.49 -16.93
CA MET A 156 -21.45 -4.81 -16.88
C MET A 156 -22.65 -4.81 -15.92
N PRO A 157 -23.80 -5.39 -16.29
CA PRO A 157 -24.84 -5.72 -15.33
C PRO A 157 -24.28 -6.64 -14.26
N ALA A 158 -24.51 -6.30 -13.00
CA ALA A 158 -24.00 -7.04 -11.85
C ALA A 158 -25.09 -7.23 -10.79
N SER A 159 -24.87 -8.15 -9.86
CA SER A 159 -25.73 -8.33 -8.68
C SER A 159 -24.85 -8.51 -7.44
N MET A 160 -24.98 -7.59 -6.50
CA MET A 160 -24.22 -7.59 -5.25
C MET A 160 -24.98 -8.33 -4.14
N GLY A 161 -24.45 -8.29 -2.92
CA GLY A 161 -25.02 -8.91 -1.74
C GLY A 161 -26.41 -8.39 -1.41
N LYS A 162 -27.34 -9.31 -1.13
CA LYS A 162 -28.67 -8.97 -0.60
C LYS A 162 -28.55 -8.25 0.76
N PRO A 163 -29.58 -7.52 1.24
CA PRO A 163 -29.49 -6.75 2.48
C PRO A 163 -29.03 -7.53 3.73
N LYS A 164 -29.36 -8.82 3.82
CA LYS A 164 -28.93 -9.70 4.93
C LYS A 164 -27.44 -10.07 4.87
N HIS A 165 -26.86 -10.06 3.67
CA HIS A 165 -25.47 -10.45 3.38
C HIS A 165 -24.85 -9.44 2.41
N PRO A 166 -24.71 -8.16 2.81
CA PRO A 166 -24.34 -7.09 1.90
C PRO A 166 -22.89 -7.25 1.41
N THR A 167 -22.61 -6.79 0.19
CA THR A 167 -21.22 -6.61 -0.26
C THR A 167 -20.61 -5.44 0.52
N PRO A 168 -19.42 -5.60 1.12
CA PRO A 168 -18.81 -4.53 1.91
C PRO A 168 -18.38 -3.38 0.99
N VAL A 169 -18.76 -2.15 1.35
CA VAL A 169 -18.32 -0.91 0.70
C VAL A 169 -16.87 -0.62 1.07
N GLY A 170 -16.08 -0.16 0.10
CA GLY A 170 -14.69 0.21 0.33
C GLY A 170 -13.79 0.02 -0.90
N THR A 171 -12.49 0.26 -0.69
CA THR A 171 -11.45 0.06 -1.70
C THR A 171 -10.65 -1.19 -1.38
N PHE A 172 -10.72 -2.15 -2.30
CA PHE A 172 -10.07 -3.45 -2.22
C PHE A 172 -9.09 -3.62 -3.37
N THR A 173 -8.42 -4.77 -3.36
CA THR A 173 -7.47 -5.18 -4.39
C THR A 173 -7.84 -6.59 -4.84
N ALA A 174 -7.68 -6.91 -6.12
CA ALA A 174 -7.74 -8.29 -6.60
C ALA A 174 -6.63 -9.11 -5.92
N LEU A 175 -7.00 -9.99 -4.99
CA LEU A 175 -6.07 -10.74 -4.14
C LEU A 175 -5.57 -12.02 -4.82
N ALA A 176 -6.44 -12.65 -5.61
CA ALA A 176 -6.16 -13.91 -6.28
C ALA A 176 -7.08 -14.09 -7.48
N LYS A 177 -6.65 -14.94 -8.40
CA LYS A 177 -7.43 -15.37 -9.56
C LYS A 177 -7.47 -16.89 -9.55
N GLU A 178 -8.67 -17.44 -9.49
CA GLU A 178 -8.92 -18.86 -9.39
C GLU A 178 -9.89 -19.26 -10.52
N PRO A 179 -9.45 -20.02 -11.55
CA PRO A 179 -10.32 -20.39 -12.66
C PRO A 179 -11.56 -21.17 -12.24
N VAL A 180 -11.42 -21.95 -11.15
CA VAL A 180 -12.50 -22.73 -10.54
C VAL A 180 -12.36 -22.67 -9.02
N VAL A 181 -13.44 -22.32 -8.33
CA VAL A 181 -13.53 -22.32 -6.85
C VAL A 181 -14.79 -23.03 -6.41
N VAL A 182 -14.70 -23.83 -5.34
CA VAL A 182 -15.89 -24.30 -4.63
C VAL A 182 -16.23 -23.28 -3.54
N MET A 183 -17.28 -22.50 -3.77
CA MET A 183 -17.83 -21.60 -2.77
C MET A 183 -18.74 -22.38 -1.82
N ASP A 184 -18.43 -22.32 -0.54
CA ASP A 184 -19.10 -23.08 0.51
C ASP A 184 -19.58 -22.13 1.61
N SER A 185 -20.89 -22.02 1.79
CA SER A 185 -21.51 -21.07 2.70
C SER A 185 -21.05 -21.24 4.15
N ARG A 186 -20.51 -22.41 4.51
CA ARG A 186 -19.94 -22.66 5.84
C ARG A 186 -18.71 -21.78 6.12
N THR A 187 -17.99 -21.32 5.10
CA THR A 187 -16.83 -20.42 5.27
C THR A 187 -17.26 -19.03 5.74
N ILE A 188 -18.52 -18.66 5.52
CA ILE A 188 -19.14 -17.42 6.01
C ILE A 188 -20.15 -17.68 7.14
N GLY A 189 -20.11 -18.86 7.76
CA GLY A 189 -20.91 -19.20 8.93
C GLY A 189 -22.35 -19.65 8.67
N ILE A 190 -22.71 -19.98 7.42
CA ILE A 190 -24.06 -20.47 7.07
C ILE A 190 -24.01 -21.99 6.86
N PRO A 191 -24.62 -22.81 7.73
CA PRO A 191 -24.67 -24.26 7.57
C PRO A 191 -25.41 -24.68 6.29
N LEU A 192 -25.03 -25.82 5.68
CA LEU A 192 -25.72 -26.33 4.48
C LEU A 192 -27.16 -26.79 4.74
N SER A 193 -27.54 -27.00 6.00
CA SER A 193 -28.92 -27.29 6.40
C SER A 193 -29.81 -26.04 6.49
N ASP A 194 -29.21 -24.85 6.47
CA ASP A 194 -29.93 -23.59 6.43
C ASP A 194 -30.53 -23.38 5.02
N PRO A 195 -31.74 -22.79 4.88
CA PRO A 195 -32.30 -22.44 3.58
C PRO A 195 -31.42 -21.53 2.71
N GLU A 196 -30.51 -20.75 3.31
CA GLU A 196 -29.51 -19.93 2.61
C GLU A 196 -28.17 -20.66 2.41
N GLY A 197 -28.06 -21.91 2.87
CA GLY A 197 -26.87 -22.73 2.73
C GLY A 197 -26.59 -23.07 1.26
N TYR A 198 -25.32 -23.02 0.87
CA TYR A 198 -24.90 -23.32 -0.50
C TYR A 198 -23.52 -23.97 -0.55
N LYS A 199 -23.34 -24.83 -1.54
CA LYS A 199 -22.02 -25.34 -1.94
C LYS A 199 -22.01 -25.48 -3.45
N LEU A 200 -21.36 -24.56 -4.14
CA LEU A 200 -21.38 -24.49 -5.59
C LEU A 200 -19.99 -24.26 -6.17
N THR A 201 -19.78 -24.80 -7.36
CA THR A 201 -18.57 -24.54 -8.14
C THR A 201 -18.80 -23.30 -8.99
N VAL A 202 -17.91 -22.32 -8.85
CA VAL A 202 -17.89 -21.09 -9.65
C VAL A 202 -16.66 -21.06 -10.53
N TYR A 203 -16.78 -20.31 -11.61
CA TYR A 203 -15.72 -20.10 -12.59
C TYR A 203 -15.32 -18.63 -12.62
N ASP A 204 -14.11 -18.38 -13.11
CA ASP A 204 -13.57 -17.02 -13.33
C ASP A 204 -13.60 -16.16 -12.07
N ALA A 205 -13.15 -16.76 -10.95
CA ALA A 205 -13.25 -16.15 -9.64
C ALA A 205 -12.05 -15.25 -9.37
N VAL A 206 -12.33 -13.97 -9.13
CA VAL A 206 -11.35 -12.97 -8.70
C VAL A 206 -11.64 -12.62 -7.25
N ARG A 207 -10.73 -12.98 -6.35
CA ARG A 207 -10.89 -12.77 -4.91
C ARG A 207 -10.70 -11.30 -4.56
N VAL A 208 -11.65 -10.73 -3.82
CA VAL A 208 -11.65 -9.32 -3.39
C VAL A 208 -11.27 -9.18 -1.92
N THR A 209 -11.73 -10.11 -1.07
CA THR A 209 -11.40 -10.12 0.36
C THR A 209 -11.02 -11.52 0.85
N TRP A 210 -10.19 -11.57 1.89
CA TRP A 210 -9.91 -12.82 2.60
C TRP A 210 -11.13 -13.38 3.34
N GLY A 211 -12.13 -12.54 3.62
CA GLY A 211 -13.43 -12.92 4.16
C GLY A 211 -14.35 -13.65 3.16
N GLY A 212 -13.93 -13.81 1.90
CA GLY A 212 -14.65 -14.63 0.91
C GLY A 212 -15.54 -13.85 -0.07
N VAL A 213 -15.29 -12.55 -0.27
CA VAL A 213 -15.93 -11.79 -1.36
C VAL A 213 -15.15 -12.02 -2.66
N TYR A 214 -15.87 -12.28 -3.74
CA TYR A 214 -15.32 -12.45 -5.10
C TYR A 214 -16.12 -11.67 -6.14
N VAL A 215 -15.48 -11.37 -7.25
CA VAL A 215 -16.14 -11.20 -8.56
C VAL A 215 -16.09 -12.55 -9.26
N HIS A 216 -17.21 -13.08 -9.78
CA HIS A 216 -17.22 -14.37 -10.47
C HIS A 216 -18.42 -14.55 -11.42
N GLY A 217 -18.36 -15.59 -12.25
CA GLY A 217 -19.47 -16.00 -13.11
C GLY A 217 -20.62 -16.61 -12.30
N ALA A 218 -21.83 -16.10 -12.53
CA ALA A 218 -23.02 -16.47 -11.76
C ALA A 218 -24.26 -16.67 -12.66
N PRO A 219 -24.26 -17.70 -13.54
CA PRO A 219 -25.33 -17.93 -14.51
C PRO A 219 -26.73 -18.05 -13.89
N TRP A 220 -26.83 -18.52 -12.65
CA TRP A 220 -28.10 -18.64 -11.92
C TRP A 220 -28.74 -17.29 -11.54
N SER A 221 -28.00 -16.18 -11.62
CA SER A 221 -28.46 -14.85 -11.20
C SER A 221 -28.57 -13.82 -12.33
N VAL A 222 -28.39 -14.23 -13.59
CA VAL A 222 -28.39 -13.32 -14.75
C VAL A 222 -29.68 -12.48 -14.84
N GLY A 223 -30.83 -13.06 -14.49
CA GLY A 223 -32.11 -12.33 -14.46
C GLY A 223 -32.19 -11.20 -13.42
N SER A 224 -31.29 -11.17 -12.44
CA SER A 224 -31.20 -10.12 -11.41
C SER A 224 -30.07 -9.12 -11.67
N GLN A 225 -29.07 -9.49 -12.48
CA GLN A 225 -27.91 -8.63 -12.77
C GLN A 225 -28.36 -7.38 -13.52
N GLY A 226 -28.03 -6.20 -12.99
CA GLY A 226 -28.52 -4.91 -13.50
C GLY A 226 -29.86 -4.44 -12.92
N TYR A 227 -30.48 -5.22 -12.02
CA TYR A 227 -31.82 -4.92 -11.50
C TYR A 227 -31.99 -5.12 -9.99
N ALA A 228 -31.28 -6.07 -9.39
CA ALA A 228 -31.41 -6.40 -7.97
C ALA A 228 -30.15 -7.07 -7.41
N ASN A 229 -29.92 -6.88 -6.11
CA ASN A 229 -28.82 -7.51 -5.37
C ASN A 229 -29.31 -8.78 -4.65
N VAL A 230 -28.90 -9.95 -5.14
CA VAL A 230 -29.40 -11.25 -4.65
C VAL A 230 -28.29 -12.19 -4.15
N SER A 231 -27.03 -11.79 -4.23
CA SER A 231 -25.90 -12.63 -3.81
C SER A 231 -25.77 -12.71 -2.28
N HIS A 232 -24.79 -13.49 -1.80
CA HIS A 232 -24.40 -13.54 -0.38
C HIS A 232 -23.15 -12.67 -0.08
N GLY A 233 -22.94 -11.61 -0.87
CA GLY A 233 -21.85 -10.64 -0.70
C GLY A 233 -20.88 -10.60 -1.88
N CYS A 234 -20.87 -11.63 -2.74
CA CYS A 234 -20.09 -11.61 -3.99
C CYS A 234 -20.67 -10.62 -5.03
N ILE A 235 -19.84 -10.23 -5.98
CA ILE A 235 -20.21 -9.44 -7.15
C ILE A 235 -20.46 -10.43 -8.29
N ASN A 236 -21.73 -10.72 -8.54
CA ASN A 236 -22.14 -11.69 -9.55
C ASN A 236 -22.12 -11.04 -10.94
N LEU A 237 -21.44 -11.66 -11.90
CA LEU A 237 -21.47 -11.28 -13.31
C LEU A 237 -22.05 -12.41 -14.17
N SER A 238 -22.43 -12.10 -15.41
CA SER A 238 -22.71 -13.14 -16.41
C SER A 238 -21.41 -13.90 -16.72
N PRO A 239 -21.48 -15.17 -17.18
CA PRO A 239 -20.28 -15.93 -17.56
C PRO A 239 -19.34 -15.15 -18.50
N ASP A 240 -19.86 -14.56 -19.58
CA ASP A 240 -19.07 -13.80 -20.55
C ASP A 240 -18.39 -12.56 -19.95
N ASN A 241 -19.04 -11.90 -18.99
CA ASN A 241 -18.47 -10.75 -18.31
C ASN A 241 -17.43 -11.14 -17.27
N ALA A 242 -17.66 -12.24 -16.55
CA ALA A 242 -16.72 -12.80 -15.61
C ALA A 242 -15.44 -13.29 -16.32
N ASP A 243 -15.57 -14.07 -17.39
CA ASP A 243 -14.44 -14.53 -18.21
C ASP A 243 -13.63 -13.34 -18.74
N TRP A 244 -14.30 -12.32 -19.32
CA TRP A 244 -13.60 -11.15 -19.80
C TRP A 244 -12.85 -10.41 -18.68
N TYR A 245 -13.50 -10.19 -17.54
CA TYR A 245 -12.87 -9.49 -16.43
C TYR A 245 -11.70 -10.30 -15.86
N PHE A 246 -11.89 -11.60 -15.68
CA PHE A 246 -10.87 -12.53 -15.22
C PHE A 246 -9.64 -12.51 -16.15
N ASN A 247 -9.83 -12.47 -17.47
CA ASN A 247 -8.72 -12.41 -18.42
C ASN A 247 -8.07 -11.01 -18.51
N THR A 248 -8.77 -9.96 -18.07
CA THR A 248 -8.27 -8.57 -18.13
C THR A 248 -7.55 -8.14 -16.85
N VAL A 249 -8.01 -8.58 -15.68
CA VAL A 249 -7.52 -8.14 -14.37
C VAL A 249 -6.21 -8.85 -13.98
N HIS A 250 -5.34 -8.14 -13.28
CA HIS A 250 -4.15 -8.66 -12.61
C HIS A 250 -4.38 -8.73 -11.09
N VAL A 251 -3.67 -9.64 -10.43
CA VAL A 251 -3.54 -9.54 -8.96
C VAL A 251 -2.86 -8.20 -8.65
N GLY A 252 -3.42 -7.47 -7.69
CA GLY A 252 -2.99 -6.10 -7.41
C GLY A 252 -3.86 -5.02 -8.02
N ASP A 253 -4.83 -5.33 -8.89
CA ASP A 253 -5.71 -4.29 -9.47
C ASP A 253 -6.78 -3.81 -8.47
N PRO A 254 -7.13 -2.51 -8.47
CA PRO A 254 -8.11 -1.96 -7.55
C PRO A 254 -9.54 -2.39 -7.89
N ILE A 255 -10.28 -2.76 -6.84
CA ILE A 255 -11.71 -3.04 -6.88
C ILE A 255 -12.40 -2.14 -5.85
N VAL A 256 -13.20 -1.19 -6.31
CA VAL A 256 -13.97 -0.28 -5.47
C VAL A 256 -15.41 -0.77 -5.41
N VAL A 257 -15.97 -0.83 -4.21
CA VAL A 257 -17.41 -1.06 -3.99
C VAL A 257 -18.00 0.21 -3.39
N GLN A 258 -19.03 0.75 -4.03
CA GLN A 258 -19.75 1.95 -3.62
C GLN A 258 -21.27 1.73 -3.64
N SER A 259 -22.00 2.67 -3.06
CA SER A 259 -23.45 2.81 -3.13
C SER A 259 -23.76 4.18 -3.72
#